data_AF-A0A6C0CFG0-F1
#
_entry.id   AF-A0A6C0CFG0-F1
#
_cell.length_a   1.000
_cell.length_b   1.000
_cell.length_c   1.000
_cell.angle_alpha   90.00
_cell.angle_beta   90.00
_cell.angle_gamma   90.00
#
_symmetry.space_group_name_H-M   'P 1'
#
loop_
_entity.id
_entity.type
_entity.pdbx_description
1 polymer ?
#
loop_
_entity_poly.entity_id
_entity_poly.type
_entity_poly.pdbx_seq_one_letter_code
_entity_poly.pdbx_strand_id
1 'polypeptide(L)' 'MATQKDKFCKCVKAVRRTVKLNKKYAKSKEGAAIAICTRTILFPRGRTLKKLRCGKKGKLTTQKRK' A
#
# COMPACT_ATOMS: atom_id res chain seq x y z
N MET A 1 13.41 -12.10 9.04
CA MET A 1 12.61 -10.92 9.43
C MET A 1 11.99 -10.29 8.18
N ALA A 2 10.66 -10.34 8.00
CA ALA A 2 10.01 -9.67 6.87
C ALA A 2 10.04 -8.15 7.07
N THR A 3 10.68 -7.42 6.15
CA THR A 3 10.83 -5.96 6.26
C THR A 3 9.50 -5.25 6.04
N GLN A 4 9.37 -3.99 6.48
CA GLN A 4 8.13 -3.21 6.34
C GLN A 4 7.67 -3.12 4.87
N LYS A 5 8.62 -3.03 3.92
CA LYS A 5 8.35 -3.07 2.47
C LYS A 5 7.72 -4.39 2.04
N ASP A 6 8.17 -5.53 2.57
CA ASP A 6 7.67 -6.84 2.19
C ASP A 6 6.25 -7.03 2.69
N LYS A 7 5.98 -6.60 3.92
CA LYS A 7 4.63 -6.60 4.50
C LYS A 7 3.68 -5.71 3.69
N PHE A 8 4.13 -4.53 3.31
CA PHE A 8 3.34 -3.61 2.50
C PHE A 8 3.03 -4.18 1.10
N CYS A 9 4.05 -4.72 0.41
CA CYS A 9 3.86 -5.31 -0.91
C CYS A 9 3.00 -6.59 -0.86
N LYS A 10 3.11 -7.42 0.18
CA LYS A 10 2.22 -8.56 0.40
C LYS A 10 0.77 -8.10 0.60
N CYS A 11 0.55 -7.07 1.40
CA CYS A 11 -0.77 -6.46 1.57
C CYS A 11 -1.34 -5.99 0.23
N VAL A 12 -0.57 -5.22 -0.55
CA VAL A 12 -1.05 -4.71 -1.84
C VAL A 12 -1.41 -5.85 -2.79
N LYS A 13 -0.59 -6.90 -2.86
CA LYS A 13 -0.88 -8.08 -3.70
C LYS A 13 -2.13 -8.84 -3.24
N ALA A 14 -2.31 -9.01 -1.93
CA ALA A 14 -3.47 -9.69 -1.37
C ALA A 14 -4.75 -8.87 -1.62
N VAL A 15 -4.74 -7.59 -1.27
CA VAL A 15 -5.88 -6.69 -1.43
C VAL A 15 -6.22 -6.48 -2.91
N ARG A 16 -5.22 -6.38 -3.81
CA ARG A 16 -5.48 -6.26 -5.25
C ARG A 16 -6.28 -7.46 -5.80
N ARG A 17 -6.13 -8.65 -5.22
CA ARG A 17 -6.88 -9.85 -5.63
C ARG A 17 -8.32 -9.84 -5.11
N THR A 18 -8.54 -9.30 -3.91
CA THR A 18 -9.84 -9.35 -3.23
C THR A 18 -10.69 -8.10 -3.46
N VAL A 19 -10.08 -6.94 -3.71
CA VAL A 19 -10.80 -5.67 -3.82
C VAL A 19 -11.66 -5.64 -5.08
N LYS A 20 -12.98 -5.52 -4.87
CA LYS A 20 -13.93 -5.22 -5.93
C LYS A 20 -13.83 -3.73 -6.24
N LEU A 21 -13.42 -3.40 -7.46
CA LEU A 21 -13.33 -2.01 -7.88
C LEU A 21 -14.72 -1.44 -8.06
N ASN A 22 -15.04 -0.40 -7.30
CA ASN A 22 -16.09 0.52 -7.69
C ASN A 22 -15.46 1.61 -8.56
N LYS A 23 -15.77 1.60 -9.87
CA LYS A 23 -15.23 2.54 -10.87
C LYS A 23 -15.50 4.01 -10.51
N LYS A 24 -16.47 4.29 -9.63
CA LYS A 24 -16.76 5.63 -9.11
C LYS A 24 -15.67 6.19 -8.19
N TYR A 25 -14.99 5.32 -7.42
CA TYR A 25 -14.07 5.74 -6.35
C TYR A 25 -12.60 5.41 -6.62
N ALA A 26 -12.32 4.46 -7.51
CA ALA A 26 -10.95 4.06 -7.82
C ALA A 26 -10.77 3.74 -9.30
N LYS A 27 -9.73 4.32 -9.90
CA LYS A 27 -9.34 4.06 -11.30
C LYS A 27 -8.66 2.69 -11.49
N SER A 28 -8.02 2.13 -10.45
CA SER A 28 -7.32 0.84 -10.55
C SER A 28 -7.35 0.06 -9.24
N LYS A 29 -7.37 -1.28 -9.34
CA LYS A 29 -7.34 -2.20 -8.17
C LYS A 29 -6.10 -1.96 -7.34
N GLU A 30 -5.01 -1.61 -8.02
CA GLU A 30 -3.73 -1.33 -7.38
C GLU A 30 -3.77 -0.04 -6.56
N GLY A 31 -4.36 1.05 -7.09
CA GLY A 31 -4.54 2.28 -6.33
C GLY A 31 -5.41 2.08 -5.08
N ALA A 32 -6.52 1.35 -5.22
CA ALA A 32 -7.39 1.00 -4.09
C ALA A 32 -6.64 0.15 -3.04
N ALA A 33 -5.89 -0.85 -3.49
CA ALA A 33 -5.09 -1.70 -2.61
C ALA A 33 -4.02 -0.89 -1.86
N ILE A 34 -3.33 0.03 -2.55
CA ILE A 34 -2.33 0.90 -1.92
C ILE A 34 -2.96 1.79 -0.85
N ALA A 35 -4.14 2.37 -1.10
CA ALA A 35 -4.84 3.19 -0.12
C ALA A 35 -5.22 2.39 1.14
N ILE A 36 -5.77 1.19 0.96
CA ILE A 36 -6.15 0.28 2.05
C ILE A 36 -4.91 -0.12 2.86
N CYS A 37 -3.83 -0.53 2.20
CA CYS A 37 -2.58 -0.91 2.87
C CYS A 37 -1.89 0.27 3.55
N THR A 38 -1.99 1.47 3.00
CA THR A 38 -1.50 2.70 3.65
C THR A 38 -2.27 2.97 4.94
N ARG A 39 -3.60 2.88 4.89
CA ARG A 39 -4.47 3.10 6.06
C ARG A 39 -4.25 2.07 7.17
N THR A 40 -3.98 0.82 6.83
CA THR A 40 -3.81 -0.26 7.81
C THR A 40 -2.38 -0.36 8.35
N ILE A 41 -1.35 -0.12 7.53
CA ILE A 41 0.06 -0.35 7.93
C ILE A 41 0.79 0.93 8.31
N LEU A 42 0.56 2.03 7.59
CA LEU A 42 1.33 3.27 7.74
C LEU A 42 0.63 4.28 8.64
N PHE A 43 -0.69 4.42 8.50
CA PHE A 43 -1.50 5.40 9.22
C PHE A 43 -1.44 5.24 10.75
N PRO A 44 -1.49 4.02 11.33
CA PRO A 44 -1.35 3.83 12.78
C PRO A 44 0.03 4.23 13.31
N ARG A 45 1.03 4.34 12.42
CA ARG A 45 2.40 4.74 12.73
C ARG A 45 2.67 6.22 12.46
N GLY A 46 1.63 7.01 12.20
CA GLY A 46 1.76 8.43 11.86
C GLY A 46 2.49 8.69 10.54
N ARG A 47 2.43 7.72 9.60
CA ARG A 47 3.10 7.83 8.29
C ARG A 47 2.11 7.71 7.13
N THR A 48 2.45 8.32 6.02
CA THR A 48 1.77 8.15 4.73
C THR A 48 2.75 7.70 3.66
N LEU A 49 2.23 7.22 2.53
CA LEU A 49 3.04 6.75 1.43
C LEU A 49 3.59 7.94 0.62
N LYS A 50 4.91 7.96 0.37
CA LYS A 50 5.54 8.91 -0.56
C LYS A 50 5.89 8.25 -1.89
N LYS A 51 6.55 7.09 -1.85
CA LYS A 51 6.86 6.27 -3.04
C LYS A 51 6.79 4.79 -2.68
N LEU A 52 6.21 4.00 -3.58
CA LEU A 52 6.18 2.54 -3.49
C LEU A 52 6.80 1.93 -4.72
N ARG A 53 7.66 0.94 -4.52
CA ARG A 53 8.10 0.02 -5.56
C ARG A 53 8.09 -1.38 -4.98
N CYS A 54 7.29 -2.28 -5.55
CA CYS A 54 7.27 -3.68 -5.18
C CYS A 54 8.04 -4.51 -6.21
N GLY A 55 9.00 -5.33 -5.76
CA GLY A 55 9.85 -6.14 -6.65
C GLY A 55 11.18 -6.54 -5.97
N LYS A 56 12.11 -7.15 -6.72
CA LYS A 56 13.45 -7.54 -6.23
C LYS A 56 14.21 -6.37 -5.59
N LYS A 57 14.10 -5.16 -6.16
CA LYS A 57 14.60 -3.90 -5.58
C LYS A 57 13.47 -3.06 -4.97
N GLY A 58 12.61 -3.71 -4.18
CA GLY A 58 11.44 -3.07 -3.59
C GLY A 58 11.82 -1.93 -2.63
N LYS A 59 11.15 -0.78 -2.75
CA LYS A 59 11.38 0.41 -1.92
C LYS A 59 10.05 0.93 -1.40
N LEU A 60 9.98 1.14 -0.09
CA LEU A 60 8.85 1.78 0.57
C LEU A 60 9.36 3.07 1.20
N THR A 61 9.10 4.20 0.53
CA THR A 61 9.42 5.53 1.06
C THR A 61 8.14 6.11 1.65
N THR A 62 8.20 6.44 2.94
CA THR A 62 7.09 7.05 3.67
C THR A 62 7.40 8.51 3.99
N GLN A 63 6.37 9.29 4.28
CA GLN A 63 6.49 10.64 4.84
C GLN A 63 5.68 10.74 6.14
N LYS A 64 5.97 11.76 6.97
CA LYS A 64 5.17 12.02 8.17
C LYS A 64 3.76 12.41 7.76
N ARG A 65 2.77 11.88 8.47
CA ARG A 65 1.39 12.34 8.37
C ARG A 65 1.33 13.75 8.98
N LYS A 66 0.90 14.73 8.20
CA LYS A 66 0.52 16.04 8.72
C LYS A 66 -0.88 15.94 9.32
#